data_AF-A0A327ZAQ4-F1
#
_entry.id   AF-A0A327ZAQ4-F1
#
_cell.length_a   1.000
_cell.length_b   1.000
_cell.length_c   1.000
_cell.angle_alpha   90.00
_cell.angle_beta   90.00
_cell.angle_gamma   90.00
#
_symmetry.space_group_name_H-M   'P 1'
#
loop_
_entity.id
_entity.type
_entity.pdbx_description
1 polymer ?
#
loop_
_entity_poly.entity_id
_entity_poly.type
_entity_poly.pdbx_seq_one_letter_code
_entity_poly.pdbx_strand_id
1 'polypeptide(L)'
;MGSRSGRAALALVAALSLAVAGCGGTEDGGGVALPTALPSIDLPERTVTPEVTRTAQEEQTQEEQTEEPEETRTTETQKTEEPEETTEPTRTRNTGGAVPTATTVTRTQEATATETPAATTAAPVEETQSAAATVPVSGTDDAGGFWPWLLLFLLIGGVIAIVVINRSRRVSVWDAEGGALAAETRGVVGVRLPPVLTIRSAAERGLYWPPVRDDLRDLSARWGLSAQDAPDGERQASASQIAVLLRDLVPSIDAENEALATGREWQELRPRVNAILDRLSAMLDPPPPPPPPRQAPTEPYYA
;
A
#
# COMPACT_ATOMS: atom_id res chain seq x y z
N MET A 1 18.10 2.54 0.74
CA MET A 1 19.02 3.32 1.60
C MET A 1 18.31 4.61 2.02
N GLY A 2 17.72 4.68 3.23
CA GLY A 2 16.95 5.87 3.63
C GLY A 2 16.57 5.99 5.11
N SER A 3 16.81 4.97 5.94
CA SER A 3 16.33 4.94 7.34
C SER A 3 17.38 5.32 8.40
N ARG A 4 18.64 5.56 8.04
CA ARG A 4 19.70 5.86 9.02
C ARG A 4 19.66 7.30 9.55
N SER A 5 19.10 8.24 8.79
CA SER A 5 19.03 9.65 9.19
C SER A 5 17.99 9.95 10.28
N GLY A 6 16.98 9.09 10.46
CA GLY A 6 15.95 9.26 11.50
C GLY A 6 16.43 8.89 12.91
N ARG A 7 17.35 7.92 13.03
CA ARG A 7 17.86 7.46 14.34
C ARG A 7 18.84 8.46 14.96
N ALA A 8 19.62 9.18 14.14
CA ALA A 8 20.52 10.22 14.64
C ALA A 8 19.76 11.43 15.21
N ALA A 9 18.65 11.82 14.60
CA ALA A 9 17.81 12.92 15.10
C ALA A 9 17.13 12.58 16.43
N LEU A 10 16.67 11.34 16.61
CA LEU A 10 16.06 10.87 17.86
C LEU A 10 17.09 10.76 19.01
N ALA A 11 18.32 10.33 18.72
CA ALA A 11 19.39 10.27 19.71
C ALA A 11 19.80 11.67 20.21
N LEU A 12 19.79 12.68 19.33
CA LEU A 12 20.17 14.05 19.71
C LEU A 12 19.09 14.73 20.57
N VAL A 13 17.80 14.44 20.33
CA VAL A 13 16.69 14.91 21.18
C VAL A 13 16.72 14.22 22.55
N ALA A 14 16.99 12.91 22.61
CA ALA A 14 17.12 12.18 23.88
C ALA A 14 18.33 12.62 24.71
N ALA A 15 19.46 12.95 24.07
CA ALA A 15 20.63 13.49 24.76
C ALA A 15 20.37 14.91 25.30
N LEU A 16 19.58 15.72 24.58
CA LEU A 16 19.24 17.08 25.04
C LEU A 16 18.26 17.08 26.22
N SER A 17 17.33 16.12 26.29
CA SER A 17 16.40 16.02 27.43
C SER A 17 17.06 15.49 28.70
N LEU A 18 18.08 14.64 28.61
CA LEU A 18 18.87 14.23 29.78
C LEU A 18 19.71 15.37 30.38
N ALA A 19 20.10 16.37 29.60
CA ALA A 19 20.87 17.52 30.11
C ALA A 19 20.02 18.51 30.93
N VAL A 20 18.69 18.48 30.80
CA VAL A 20 17.78 19.38 31.54
C VAL A 20 17.25 18.75 32.84
N ALA A 21 17.40 17.43 33.01
CA ALA A 21 17.00 16.73 34.25
C ALA A 21 18.05 16.80 35.38
N GLY A 22 19.12 17.59 35.22
CA GLY A 22 20.19 17.75 36.22
C GLY A 22 19.96 18.81 37.30
N CYS A 23 18.81 19.49 37.35
CA CYS A 23 18.50 20.42 38.43
C CYS A 23 16.99 20.54 38.64
N GLY A 24 16.42 19.62 39.43
CA GLY A 24 15.00 19.61 39.74
C GLY A 24 14.62 18.40 40.57
N GLY A 25 15.23 18.26 41.75
CA GLY A 25 14.77 17.31 42.75
C GLY A 25 13.40 17.72 43.25
N THR A 26 12.42 16.85 43.07
CA THR A 26 11.29 16.75 44.00
C THR A 26 10.82 15.29 43.97
N GLU A 27 11.23 14.59 45.03
CA GLU A 27 10.67 13.33 45.47
C GLU A 27 9.15 13.52 45.66
N ASP A 28 8.32 12.66 45.08
CA ASP A 28 7.30 11.95 45.86
C ASP A 28 6.56 10.92 45.01
N GLY A 29 6.35 9.76 45.64
CA GLY A 29 5.83 8.56 45.03
C GLY A 29 4.36 8.64 44.64
N GLY A 30 4.04 7.95 43.55
CA GLY A 30 2.67 7.69 43.12
C GLY A 30 2.66 6.51 42.18
N GLY A 31 2.60 5.30 42.74
CA GLY A 31 2.49 4.07 41.97
C GLY A 31 1.22 4.07 41.13
N VAL A 32 1.36 4.20 39.80
CA VAL A 32 0.28 3.97 38.86
C VAL A 32 0.31 2.50 38.48
N ALA A 33 -0.59 1.73 39.09
CA ALA A 33 -0.84 0.34 38.72
C ALA A 33 -1.37 0.30 37.28
N LEU A 34 -0.62 -0.38 36.41
CA LEU A 34 -1.07 -0.73 35.05
C LEU A 34 -2.20 -1.78 35.17
N PRO A 35 -3.37 -1.58 34.53
CA PRO A 35 -4.37 -2.63 34.44
C PRO A 35 -3.90 -3.69 33.43
N THR A 36 -3.30 -4.76 33.94
CA THR A 36 -3.12 -6.01 33.21
C THR A 36 -4.47 -6.71 33.10
N ALA A 37 -5.22 -6.42 32.03
CA ALA A 37 -6.40 -7.19 31.63
C ALA A 37 -6.19 -7.67 30.20
N LEU A 38 -5.52 -8.81 30.05
CA LEU A 38 -5.54 -9.60 28.83
C LEU A 38 -6.90 -10.32 28.77
N PRO A 39 -7.73 -10.10 27.74
CA PRO A 39 -8.89 -10.94 27.52
C PRO A 39 -8.41 -12.32 27.06
N SER A 40 -8.64 -13.33 27.90
CA SER A 40 -8.53 -14.74 27.54
C SER A 40 -9.62 -15.03 26.51
N ILE A 41 -9.24 -15.14 25.24
CA ILE A 41 -10.12 -15.62 24.18
C ILE A 41 -10.07 -17.14 24.25
N ASP A 42 -11.08 -17.73 24.88
CA ASP A 42 -11.37 -19.16 24.79
C ASP A 42 -11.68 -19.49 23.33
N LEU A 43 -10.74 -20.18 22.69
CA LEU A 43 -10.90 -20.75 21.36
C LEU A 43 -11.70 -22.06 21.53
N PRO A 44 -12.94 -22.18 21.03
CA PRO A 44 -13.61 -23.46 21.02
C PRO A 44 -12.88 -24.39 20.04
N GLU A 45 -12.25 -25.44 20.56
CA GLU A 45 -11.76 -26.58 19.79
C GLU A 45 -12.93 -27.21 19.05
N ARG A 46 -13.11 -26.84 17.78
CA ARG A 46 -14.05 -27.50 16.89
C ARG A 46 -13.36 -28.72 16.30
N THR A 47 -13.44 -29.83 17.04
CA THR A 47 -13.15 -31.17 16.53
C THR A 47 -14.14 -31.48 15.41
N VAL A 48 -13.74 -31.24 14.16
CA VAL A 48 -14.43 -31.78 12.99
C VAL A 48 -13.60 -32.95 12.50
N THR A 49 -14.03 -34.16 12.88
CA THR A 49 -13.62 -35.41 12.25
C THR A 49 -14.27 -35.46 10.87
N PRO A 50 -13.52 -35.42 9.75
CA PRO A 50 -14.09 -35.86 8.49
C PRO A 50 -14.09 -37.39 8.48
N GLU A 51 -15.26 -37.96 8.70
CA GLU A 51 -15.57 -39.35 8.31
C GLU A 51 -15.58 -39.39 6.79
N VAL A 52 -14.44 -39.75 6.19
CA VAL A 52 -14.32 -39.98 4.76
C VAL A 52 -14.98 -41.31 4.44
N THR A 53 -16.29 -41.29 4.21
CA THR A 53 -17.01 -42.39 3.54
C THR A 53 -16.58 -42.42 2.09
N ARG A 54 -15.51 -43.20 1.82
CA ARG A 54 -15.06 -43.55 0.48
C ARG A 54 -16.01 -44.60 -0.10
N THR A 55 -17.12 -44.16 -0.68
CA THR A 55 -17.91 -45.01 -1.57
C THR A 55 -17.16 -45.09 -2.89
N ALA A 56 -16.49 -46.23 -3.11
CA ALA A 56 -16.02 -46.64 -4.41
C ALA A 56 -17.26 -46.88 -5.29
N GLN A 57 -17.48 -45.99 -6.26
CA GLN A 57 -18.48 -46.20 -7.31
C GLN A 57 -17.74 -46.50 -8.61
N GLU A 58 -18.19 -47.60 -9.21
CA GLU A 58 -17.63 -48.33 -10.33
C GLU A 58 -17.25 -47.47 -11.53
N GLU A 59 -16.02 -47.69 -11.98
CA GLU A 59 -15.68 -48.10 -13.34
C GLU A 59 -16.88 -48.18 -14.32
N GLN A 60 -17.07 -47.12 -15.10
CA GLN A 60 -17.77 -47.24 -16.38
C GLN A 60 -16.83 -46.80 -17.49
N THR A 61 -16.10 -47.79 -17.99
CA THR A 61 -15.52 -47.83 -19.33
C THR A 61 -16.63 -47.47 -20.33
N GLN A 62 -16.48 -46.34 -21.02
CA GLN A 62 -17.24 -46.07 -22.22
C GLN A 62 -16.27 -45.96 -23.39
N GLU A 63 -16.45 -46.92 -24.29
CA GLU A 63 -15.73 -47.16 -25.52
C GLU A 63 -15.77 -45.94 -26.45
N GLU A 64 -14.59 -45.58 -26.95
CA GLU A 64 -14.28 -45.51 -28.37
C GLU A 64 -15.46 -45.21 -29.33
N GLN A 65 -15.57 -43.96 -29.78
CA GLN A 65 -16.21 -43.67 -31.06
C GLN A 65 -15.35 -42.71 -31.87
N THR A 66 -14.52 -43.32 -32.71
CA THR A 66 -13.87 -42.72 -33.88
C THR A 66 -14.94 -42.52 -34.95
N GLU A 67 -15.24 -41.27 -35.32
CA GLU A 67 -15.85 -40.94 -36.61
C GLU A 67 -15.09 -39.78 -37.26
N GLU A 68 -14.23 -40.15 -38.20
CA GLU A 68 -13.90 -39.45 -39.44
C GLU A 68 -14.49 -40.35 -40.55
N PRO A 69 -14.88 -39.92 -41.77
CA PRO A 69 -14.73 -38.62 -42.44
C PRO A 69 -16.02 -38.09 -43.15
N GLU A 70 -16.01 -36.89 -43.72
CA GLU A 70 -16.41 -36.65 -45.13
C GLU A 70 -16.15 -35.20 -45.59
N GLU A 71 -15.25 -35.08 -46.57
CA GLU A 71 -15.14 -33.93 -47.47
C GLU A 71 -16.39 -33.84 -48.36
N THR A 72 -16.98 -32.66 -48.52
CA THR A 72 -17.70 -32.28 -49.76
C THR A 72 -17.63 -30.77 -50.02
N ARG A 73 -16.67 -30.38 -50.87
CA ARG A 73 -16.83 -29.71 -52.17
C ARG A 73 -17.86 -28.56 -52.35
N THR A 74 -17.30 -27.36 -52.56
CA THR A 74 -17.57 -26.36 -53.63
C THR A 74 -18.96 -25.75 -53.84
N THR A 75 -19.03 -24.41 -53.70
CA THR A 75 -19.77 -23.49 -54.59
C THR A 75 -19.03 -22.13 -54.54
N GLU A 76 -18.18 -21.79 -55.52
CA GLU A 76 -18.46 -21.00 -56.73
C GLU A 76 -19.17 -19.64 -56.55
N THR A 77 -18.35 -18.59 -56.74
CA THR A 77 -18.57 -17.49 -57.72
C THR A 77 -19.52 -16.32 -57.40
N GLN A 78 -18.99 -15.13 -57.73
CA GLN A 78 -19.55 -13.77 -57.83
C GLN A 78 -19.33 -12.90 -56.58
N LYS A 79 -18.74 -11.71 -56.64
CA LYS A 79 -18.71 -10.73 -57.73
C LYS A 79 -17.51 -9.79 -57.57
N THR A 80 -16.80 -9.59 -58.68
CA THR A 80 -15.84 -8.54 -58.97
C THR A 80 -16.51 -7.16 -58.93
N GLU A 81 -16.00 -6.24 -58.10
CA GLU A 81 -16.05 -4.80 -58.37
C GLU A 81 -14.62 -4.24 -58.22
N GLU A 82 -14.15 -3.68 -59.34
CA GLU A 82 -12.87 -3.02 -59.60
C GLU A 82 -12.91 -1.54 -59.10
N PRO A 83 -11.83 -0.74 -59.19
CA PRO A 83 -11.34 0.05 -58.07
C PRO A 83 -11.50 1.57 -58.25
N GLU A 84 -11.54 2.33 -57.16
CA GLU A 84 -11.26 3.77 -57.21
C GLU A 84 -10.07 4.14 -56.31
N GLU A 85 -9.01 4.56 -57.01
CA GLU A 85 -8.02 5.58 -56.71
C GLU A 85 -7.63 5.92 -55.25
N THR A 86 -6.37 5.58 -54.96
CA THR A 86 -5.29 6.54 -54.66
C THR A 86 -5.59 7.68 -53.68
N THR A 87 -5.04 7.55 -52.47
CA THR A 87 -4.17 8.59 -51.89
C THR A 87 -3.10 7.93 -51.02
N GLU A 88 -1.84 8.16 -51.38
CA GLU A 88 -0.65 7.71 -50.66
C GLU A 88 -0.54 8.39 -49.28
N PRO A 89 -0.34 7.64 -48.19
CA PRO A 89 0.46 8.12 -47.08
C PRO A 89 1.89 7.60 -47.27
N THR A 90 2.82 8.55 -47.49
CA THR A 90 4.26 8.34 -47.50
C THR A 90 4.69 7.51 -46.27
N ARG A 91 5.02 6.24 -46.50
CA ARG A 91 5.53 5.33 -45.49
C ARG A 91 7.01 5.60 -45.30
N THR A 92 7.35 6.39 -44.29
CA THR A 92 8.72 6.53 -43.79
C THR A 92 9.21 5.17 -43.30
N ARG A 93 10.01 4.51 -44.14
CA ARG A 93 10.72 3.28 -43.85
C ARG A 93 11.89 3.60 -42.92
N ASN A 94 11.66 3.52 -41.61
CA ASN A 94 12.75 3.59 -40.65
C ASN A 94 13.35 2.18 -40.47
N THR A 95 14.31 1.86 -41.33
CA THR A 95 15.15 0.66 -41.22
C THR A 95 16.19 0.92 -40.12
N GLY A 96 15.80 0.69 -38.87
CA GLY A 96 16.69 0.72 -37.71
C GLY A 96 16.65 -0.62 -37.00
N GLY A 97 17.29 -1.64 -37.58
CA GLY A 97 17.53 -2.91 -36.91
C GLY A 97 18.51 -2.73 -35.77
N ALA A 98 18.00 -2.43 -34.58
CA ALA A 98 18.75 -2.58 -33.34
C ALA A 98 18.47 -3.99 -32.80
N VAL A 99 19.46 -4.87 -32.97
CA VAL A 99 19.52 -6.18 -32.30
C VAL A 99 19.37 -5.94 -30.79
N PRO A 100 18.40 -6.57 -30.10
CA PRO A 100 18.36 -6.50 -28.65
C PRO A 100 19.59 -7.21 -28.11
N THR A 101 20.58 -6.42 -27.70
CA THR A 101 21.70 -6.91 -26.90
C THR A 101 21.10 -7.37 -25.57
N ALA A 102 21.01 -8.68 -25.39
CA ALA A 102 20.64 -9.30 -24.13
C ALA A 102 21.59 -8.79 -23.05
N THR A 103 21.13 -7.84 -22.24
CA THR A 103 21.89 -7.36 -21.08
C THR A 103 21.66 -8.37 -19.97
N THR A 104 22.55 -9.36 -19.89
CA THR A 104 22.68 -10.25 -18.74
C THR A 104 23.07 -9.39 -17.54
N VAL A 105 22.09 -9.02 -16.71
CA VAL A 105 22.34 -8.36 -15.42
C VAL A 105 22.79 -9.45 -14.45
N THR A 106 24.10 -9.62 -14.33
CA THR A 106 24.73 -10.38 -13.25
C THR A 106 24.41 -9.70 -11.93
N ARG A 107 23.44 -10.23 -11.19
CA ARG A 107 23.07 -9.79 -9.86
C ARG A 107 24.10 -10.32 -8.86
N THR A 108 25.09 -9.49 -8.53
CA THR A 108 25.96 -9.70 -7.38
C THR A 108 25.10 -9.72 -6.11
N GLN A 109 24.99 -10.88 -5.47
CA GLN A 109 24.40 -11.00 -4.14
C GLN A 109 25.43 -10.53 -3.12
N GLU A 110 25.20 -9.38 -2.52
CA GLU A 110 25.96 -8.90 -1.38
C GLU A 110 25.41 -9.59 -0.12
N ALA A 111 26.15 -10.60 0.36
CA ALA A 111 25.87 -11.29 1.61
C ALA A 111 26.05 -10.30 2.78
N THR A 112 24.94 -9.85 3.36
CA THR A 112 24.97 -9.07 4.60
C THR A 112 25.15 -10.02 5.79
N ALA A 113 26.29 -9.90 6.45
CA ALA A 113 26.64 -10.65 7.65
C ALA A 113 25.72 -10.27 8.82
N THR A 114 25.26 -11.30 9.54
CA THR A 114 24.55 -11.21 10.82
C THR A 114 25.54 -10.85 11.91
N GLU A 115 25.44 -9.65 12.48
CA GLU A 115 26.16 -9.31 13.72
C GLU A 115 25.38 -9.82 14.94
N THR A 116 26.03 -10.71 15.68
CA THR A 116 25.62 -11.23 16.99
C THR A 116 25.78 -10.15 18.06
N PRO A 117 24.73 -9.78 18.82
CA PRO A 117 24.93 -8.93 20.00
C PRO A 117 25.60 -9.72 21.12
N ALA A 118 26.75 -9.21 21.57
CA ALA A 118 27.47 -9.70 22.73
C ALA A 118 26.71 -9.36 24.02
N ALA A 119 26.52 -10.36 24.88
CA ALA A 119 26.08 -10.17 26.25
C ALA A 119 27.20 -9.49 27.07
N THR A 120 26.90 -8.35 27.70
CA THR A 120 27.80 -7.74 28.69
C THR A 120 27.31 -8.02 30.09
N THR A 121 28.14 -8.79 30.78
CA THR A 121 28.12 -9.23 32.18
C THR A 121 28.14 -8.06 33.17
N ALA A 122 27.37 -8.22 34.25
CA ALA A 122 27.38 -7.36 35.43
C ALA A 122 28.59 -7.63 36.35
N ALA A 123 29.05 -6.61 37.07
CA ALA A 123 29.68 -6.77 38.38
C ALA A 123 29.48 -5.50 39.25
N PRO A 124 29.22 -5.64 40.56
CA PRO A 124 29.06 -4.55 41.52
C PRO A 124 30.37 -4.28 42.28
N VAL A 125 30.65 -3.03 42.68
CA VAL A 125 31.55 -2.72 43.81
C VAL A 125 31.16 -1.39 44.49
N GLU A 126 30.78 -1.55 45.75
CA GLU A 126 31.02 -0.80 46.99
C GLU A 126 31.37 0.71 47.05
N GLU A 127 30.86 1.25 48.17
CA GLU A 127 30.95 2.55 48.81
C GLU A 127 32.37 3.14 48.96
N THR A 128 32.47 4.48 49.15
CA THR A 128 33.13 5.11 50.34
C THR A 128 33.46 6.61 50.14
N GLN A 129 32.92 7.42 51.05
CA GLN A 129 33.39 8.68 51.67
C GLN A 129 33.62 9.99 50.89
N SER A 130 32.82 10.99 51.30
CA SER A 130 33.25 12.17 52.09
C SER A 130 34.46 12.98 51.58
N ALA A 131 34.15 14.11 50.95
CA ALA A 131 34.91 15.34 51.12
C ALA A 131 34.00 16.55 50.85
N ALA A 132 33.64 17.27 51.92
CA ALA A 132 33.03 18.57 51.84
C ALA A 132 34.05 19.57 51.29
N ALA A 133 33.96 19.88 50.00
CA ALA A 133 34.65 21.00 49.39
C ALA A 133 33.66 22.17 49.26
N THR A 134 33.83 23.17 50.12
CA THR A 134 33.17 24.47 50.04
C THR A 134 33.54 25.13 48.72
N VAL A 135 32.62 25.11 47.75
CA VAL A 135 32.75 25.81 46.47
C VAL A 135 32.52 27.30 46.72
N PRO A 136 33.43 28.20 46.31
CA PRO A 136 33.22 29.64 46.44
C PRO A 136 32.03 30.05 45.55
N VAL A 137 31.02 30.63 46.18
CA VAL A 137 29.94 31.38 45.53
C VAL A 137 30.59 32.57 44.83
N SER A 138 30.99 32.36 43.58
CA SER A 138 31.43 33.42 42.69
C SER A 138 30.18 34.20 42.29
N GLY A 139 30.28 35.52 42.43
CA GLY A 139 29.18 36.47 42.41
C GLY A 139 28.18 36.22 41.28
N THR A 140 26.91 36.32 41.65
CA THR A 140 25.79 36.43 40.74
C THR A 140 25.94 37.75 39.97
N ASP A 141 26.71 37.73 38.88
CA ASP A 141 26.60 38.76 37.87
C ASP A 141 25.14 38.74 37.39
N ASP A 142 24.42 39.84 37.64
CA ASP A 142 23.11 40.18 37.10
C ASP A 142 23.16 40.34 35.55
N ALA A 143 23.79 39.39 34.88
CA ALA A 143 23.82 39.18 33.45
C ALA A 143 22.76 38.16 33.03
N GLY A 144 21.61 38.15 33.75
CA GLY A 144 20.36 37.56 33.29
C GLY A 144 19.77 38.34 32.10
N GLY A 145 20.58 38.57 31.07
CA GLY A 145 20.18 39.24 29.85
C GLY A 145 19.19 38.37 29.08
N PHE A 146 18.42 38.97 28.19
CA PHE A 146 17.44 38.31 27.31
C PHE A 146 18.04 37.24 26.36
N TRP A 147 19.37 37.21 26.18
CA TRP A 147 20.08 36.33 25.25
C TRP A 147 19.86 34.82 25.41
N PRO A 148 19.89 34.22 26.62
CA PRO A 148 19.61 32.80 26.81
C PRO A 148 18.18 32.43 26.40
N TRP A 149 17.22 33.31 26.68
CA TRP A 149 15.82 33.14 26.26
C TRP A 149 15.67 33.19 24.74
N LEU A 150 16.35 34.11 24.05
CA LEU A 150 16.34 34.16 22.59
C LEU A 150 16.92 32.88 21.98
N LEU A 151 18.04 32.38 22.50
CA LEU A 151 18.64 31.12 22.05
C LEU A 151 17.69 29.94 22.28
N LEU A 152 17.00 29.91 23.43
CA LEU A 152 16.01 28.88 23.72
C LEU A 152 14.84 28.90 22.73
N PHE A 153 14.27 30.08 22.44
CA PHE A 153 13.20 30.20 21.44
C PHE A 153 13.67 29.81 20.04
N LEU A 154 14.90 30.18 19.67
CA LEU A 154 15.47 29.83 18.37
C LEU A 154 15.69 28.32 18.26
N LEU A 155 16.18 27.67 19.31
CA LEU A 155 16.33 26.22 19.39
C LEU A 155 14.98 25.51 19.24
N ILE A 156 13.98 25.90 20.04
CA ILE A 156 12.63 25.32 19.99
C ILE A 156 12.00 25.55 18.61
N GLY A 157 12.08 26.78 18.09
CA GLY A 157 11.59 27.13 16.76
C GLY A 157 12.27 26.32 15.65
N GLY A 158 13.59 26.11 15.75
CA GLY A 158 14.35 25.29 14.82
C GLY A 158 13.91 23.82 14.83
N VAL A 159 13.70 23.22 16.00
CA VAL A 159 13.22 21.84 16.13
C VAL A 159 11.81 21.69 15.52
N ILE A 160 10.89 22.62 15.83
CA ILE A 160 9.54 22.62 15.27
C ILE A 160 9.59 22.73 13.74
N ALA A 161 10.40 23.66 13.21
CA ALA A 161 10.56 23.84 11.77
C ALA A 161 11.07 22.56 11.08
N ILE A 162 12.07 21.89 11.64
CA ILE A 162 12.62 20.63 11.10
C ILE A 162 11.55 19.53 11.08
N VAL A 163 10.78 19.38 12.16
CA VAL A 163 9.71 18.37 12.25
C VAL A 163 8.63 18.63 11.19
N VAL A 164 8.22 19.88 11.02
CA VAL A 164 7.20 20.27 10.02
C VAL A 164 7.69 20.00 8.59
N ILE A 165 8.94 20.34 8.28
CA ILE A 165 9.52 20.10 6.94
C ILE A 165 9.65 18.60 6.66
N ASN A 166 10.04 17.80 7.66
CA ASN A 166 10.14 16.34 7.47
C ASN A 166 8.74 15.72 7.29
N ARG A 167 7.76 16.19 8.05
CA ARG A 167 6.36 15.76 7.92
C ARG A 167 5.79 16.11 6.54
N SER A 168 6.02 17.34 6.06
CA SER A 168 5.52 17.74 4.73
C SER A 168 6.15 16.94 3.60
N ARG A 169 7.45 16.65 3.68
CA ARG A 169 8.13 15.77 2.72
C ARG A 169 7.55 14.36 2.70
N ARG A 170 7.34 13.76 3.87
CA ARG A 170 6.72 12.43 3.98
C ARG A 170 5.32 12.41 3.35
N VAL A 171 4.49 13.42 3.65
CA VAL A 171 3.15 13.54 3.06
C VAL A 171 3.24 13.64 1.53
N SER A 172 4.13 14.48 0.99
CA SER A 172 4.28 14.61 -0.46
C SER A 172 4.74 13.34 -1.17
N VAL A 173 5.62 12.55 -0.54
CA VAL A 173 6.09 11.27 -1.09
C VAL A 173 4.97 10.25 -1.06
N TRP A 174 4.26 10.15 0.06
CA TRP A 174 3.10 9.27 0.19
C TRP A 174 2.01 9.63 -0.82
N ASP A 175 1.75 10.93 -1.05
CA ASP A 175 0.78 11.41 -2.04
C ASP A 175 1.19 11.04 -3.47
N ALA A 176 2.47 11.15 -3.81
CA ALA A 176 2.98 10.76 -5.12
C ALA A 176 2.86 9.24 -5.34
N GLU A 177 3.22 8.44 -4.35
CA GLU A 177 3.10 6.97 -4.38
C GLU A 177 1.64 6.52 -4.44
N GLY A 178 0.77 7.12 -3.63
CA GLY A 178 -0.67 6.88 -3.62
C GLY A 178 -1.33 7.26 -4.95
N GLY A 179 -0.92 8.38 -5.55
CA GLY A 179 -1.37 8.79 -6.88
C GLY A 179 -0.96 7.81 -7.99
N ALA A 180 0.28 7.30 -7.94
CA ALA A 180 0.75 6.27 -8.87
C ALA A 180 -0.02 4.95 -8.70
N LEU A 181 -0.23 4.50 -7.46
CA LEU A 181 -1.04 3.32 -7.14
C LEU A 181 -2.49 3.47 -7.62
N ALA A 182 -3.09 4.66 -7.45
CA ALA A 182 -4.43 4.95 -7.92
C ALA A 182 -4.51 4.88 -9.46
N ALA A 183 -3.53 5.46 -10.16
CA ALA A 183 -3.47 5.36 -11.62
C ALA A 183 -3.32 3.92 -12.12
N GLU A 184 -2.48 3.13 -11.48
CA GLU A 184 -2.30 1.70 -11.80
C GLU A 184 -3.59 0.90 -11.54
N THR A 185 -4.24 1.16 -10.39
CA THR A 185 -5.53 0.54 -10.04
C THR A 185 -6.61 0.88 -11.08
N ARG A 186 -6.73 2.17 -11.46
CA ARG A 186 -7.63 2.59 -12.55
C ARG A 186 -7.26 1.94 -13.88
N GLY A 187 -5.97 1.76 -14.18
CA GLY A 187 -5.52 1.08 -15.38
C GLY A 187 -5.98 -0.39 -15.43
N VAL A 188 -5.75 -1.15 -14.37
CA VAL A 188 -6.17 -2.56 -14.30
C VAL A 188 -7.70 -2.68 -14.33
N VAL A 189 -8.39 -1.91 -13.49
CA VAL A 189 -9.85 -1.98 -13.34
C VAL A 189 -10.60 -1.39 -14.54
N GLY A 190 -10.09 -0.32 -15.15
CA GLY A 190 -10.75 0.38 -16.25
C GLY A 190 -10.39 -0.15 -17.63
N VAL A 191 -9.21 -0.78 -17.81
CA VAL A 191 -8.74 -1.24 -19.13
C VAL A 191 -8.70 -2.75 -19.24
N ARG A 192 -8.16 -3.46 -18.23
CA ARG A 192 -7.93 -4.91 -18.32
C ARG A 192 -9.12 -5.73 -17.85
N LEU A 193 -9.82 -5.26 -16.82
CA LEU A 193 -10.94 -5.98 -16.24
C LEU A 193 -12.19 -6.04 -17.15
N PRO A 194 -12.61 -4.96 -17.85
CA PRO A 194 -13.85 -5.01 -18.65
C PRO A 194 -13.83 -6.07 -19.75
N PRO A 195 -12.74 -6.27 -20.53
CA PRO A 195 -12.64 -7.38 -21.46
C PRO A 195 -12.94 -8.75 -20.82
N VAL A 196 -12.34 -9.04 -19.65
CA VAL A 196 -12.60 -10.28 -18.91
C VAL A 196 -14.08 -10.39 -18.54
N LEU A 197 -14.69 -9.31 -18.06
CA LEU A 197 -16.09 -9.31 -17.65
C LEU A 197 -17.06 -9.49 -18.83
N THR A 198 -16.68 -9.07 -20.05
CA THR A 198 -17.52 -9.22 -21.26
C THR A 198 -17.50 -10.62 -21.89
N ILE A 199 -16.46 -11.43 -21.62
CA ILE A 199 -16.36 -12.80 -22.15
C ILE A 199 -17.45 -13.68 -21.53
N ARG A 200 -18.25 -14.33 -22.38
CA ARG A 200 -19.36 -15.22 -21.98
C ARG A 200 -19.00 -16.70 -21.98
N SER A 201 -17.83 -17.07 -22.50
CA SER A 201 -17.33 -18.44 -22.48
C SER A 201 -16.46 -18.67 -21.24
N ALA A 202 -16.78 -19.68 -20.42
CA ALA A 202 -15.98 -20.02 -19.25
C ALA A 202 -14.54 -20.41 -19.63
N ALA A 203 -14.38 -21.18 -20.71
CA ALA A 203 -13.06 -21.63 -21.19
C ALA A 203 -12.18 -20.44 -21.60
N GLU A 204 -12.74 -19.51 -22.37
CA GLU A 204 -12.01 -18.32 -22.82
C GLU A 204 -11.67 -17.41 -21.63
N ARG A 205 -12.62 -17.19 -20.72
CA ARG A 205 -12.42 -16.37 -19.53
C ARG A 205 -11.35 -16.96 -18.60
N GLY A 206 -11.27 -18.29 -18.51
CA GLY A 206 -10.24 -19.00 -17.78
C GLY A 206 -8.81 -18.75 -18.28
N LEU A 207 -8.63 -18.35 -19.54
CA LEU A 207 -7.32 -17.99 -20.10
C LEU A 207 -6.93 -16.55 -19.75
N TYR A 208 -7.87 -15.61 -19.75
CA TYR A 208 -7.59 -14.18 -19.54
C TYR A 208 -7.69 -13.72 -18.08
N TRP A 209 -8.45 -14.43 -17.24
CA TRP A 209 -8.66 -14.02 -15.85
C TRP A 209 -7.42 -14.15 -14.94
N PRO A 210 -6.62 -15.24 -14.97
CA PRO A 210 -5.53 -15.42 -14.01
C PRO A 210 -4.51 -14.26 -13.96
N PRO A 211 -4.04 -13.69 -15.08
CA PRO A 211 -3.13 -12.54 -15.03
C PRO A 211 -3.77 -11.31 -14.35
N VAL A 212 -5.04 -11.00 -14.67
CA VAL A 212 -5.75 -9.85 -14.07
C VAL A 212 -5.99 -10.10 -12.57
N ARG A 213 -6.28 -11.34 -12.18
CA ARG A 213 -6.43 -11.75 -10.78
C ARG A 213 -5.17 -11.50 -9.97
N ASP A 214 -4.01 -11.85 -10.52
CA ASP A 214 -2.72 -11.66 -9.87
C ASP A 214 -2.38 -10.16 -9.76
N ASP A 215 -2.62 -9.36 -10.81
CA ASP A 215 -2.47 -7.90 -10.77
C ASP A 215 -3.34 -7.26 -9.66
N LEU A 216 -4.61 -7.68 -9.53
CA LEU A 216 -5.52 -7.16 -8.50
C LEU A 216 -5.07 -7.54 -7.07
N ARG A 217 -4.50 -8.72 -6.90
CA ARG A 217 -3.96 -9.17 -5.59
C ARG A 217 -2.70 -8.41 -5.21
N ASP A 218 -1.80 -8.17 -6.17
CA ASP A 218 -0.62 -7.34 -5.96
C ASP A 218 -1.01 -5.91 -5.57
N LEU A 219 -1.95 -5.31 -6.30
CA LEU A 219 -2.49 -4.00 -5.96
C LEU A 219 -3.10 -3.97 -4.55
N SER A 220 -3.90 -4.98 -4.17
CA SER A 220 -4.46 -5.08 -2.81
C SER A 220 -3.35 -5.11 -1.74
N ALA A 221 -2.28 -5.87 -1.96
CA ALA A 221 -1.15 -5.95 -1.04
C ALA A 221 -0.41 -4.61 -0.92
N ARG A 222 -0.14 -3.95 -2.07
CA ARG A 222 0.55 -2.64 -2.11
C ARG A 222 -0.27 -1.52 -1.47
N TRP A 223 -1.59 -1.50 -1.66
CA TRP A 223 -2.47 -0.59 -0.92
C TRP A 223 -2.44 -0.87 0.59
N GLY A 224 -2.39 -2.14 0.99
CA GLY A 224 -2.25 -2.55 2.39
C GLY A 224 -0.93 -2.11 3.03
N LEU A 225 0.17 -2.09 2.27
CA LEU A 225 1.46 -1.53 2.70
C LEU A 225 1.41 -0.01 2.78
N SER A 226 0.87 0.66 1.75
CA SER A 226 0.70 2.12 1.73
C SER A 226 -0.13 2.63 2.92
N ALA A 227 -1.15 1.85 3.35
CA ALA A 227 -1.94 2.16 4.53
C ALA A 227 -1.12 2.13 5.83
N GLN A 228 -0.15 1.21 5.96
CA GLN A 228 0.72 1.11 7.15
C GLN A 228 1.71 2.28 7.24
N ASP A 229 2.15 2.79 6.09
CA ASP A 229 3.11 3.90 5.98
C ASP A 229 2.44 5.29 5.93
N ALA A 230 1.11 5.35 6.08
CA ALA A 230 0.35 6.58 5.97
C ALA A 230 0.70 7.60 7.09
N PRO A 231 0.84 8.89 6.76
CA PRO A 231 1.23 9.92 7.73
C PRO A 231 0.10 10.35 8.67
N ASP A 232 -1.16 10.04 8.35
CA ASP A 232 -2.35 10.36 9.12
C ASP A 232 -3.44 9.27 8.97
N GLY A 233 -4.40 9.28 9.91
CA GLY A 233 -5.42 8.24 10.02
C GLY A 233 -6.45 8.25 8.90
N GLU A 234 -6.71 9.41 8.28
CA GLU A 234 -7.65 9.52 7.15
C GLU A 234 -7.10 8.81 5.91
N ARG A 235 -5.82 9.06 5.60
CA ARG A 235 -5.10 8.39 4.52
C ARG A 235 -4.97 6.89 4.76
N GLN A 236 -4.65 6.50 5.99
CA GLN A 236 -4.63 5.10 6.40
C GLN A 236 -6.00 4.43 6.18
N ALA A 237 -7.09 5.09 6.59
CA ALA A 237 -8.44 4.57 6.41
C ALA A 237 -8.82 4.43 4.94
N SER A 238 -8.53 5.42 4.10
CA SER A 238 -8.79 5.37 2.66
C SER A 238 -8.00 4.25 1.96
N ALA A 239 -6.68 4.18 2.17
CA ALA A 239 -5.83 3.16 1.57
C ALA A 239 -6.23 1.74 2.00
N SER A 240 -6.55 1.55 3.29
CA SER A 240 -7.04 0.25 3.79
C SER A 240 -8.41 -0.12 3.22
N GLN A 241 -9.31 0.85 3.02
CA GLN A 241 -10.60 0.61 2.40
C GLN A 241 -10.46 0.19 0.93
N ILE A 242 -9.58 0.83 0.17
CA ILE A 242 -9.25 0.43 -1.21
C ILE A 242 -8.69 -1.01 -1.22
N ALA A 243 -7.76 -1.33 -0.33
CA ALA A 243 -7.18 -2.67 -0.23
C ALA A 243 -8.24 -3.76 0.04
N VAL A 244 -9.22 -3.48 0.90
CA VAL A 244 -10.35 -4.37 1.20
C VAL A 244 -11.26 -4.55 -0.02
N LEU A 245 -11.63 -3.48 -0.72
CA LEU A 245 -12.46 -3.61 -1.92
C LEU A 245 -11.79 -4.43 -3.02
N LEU A 246 -10.49 -4.24 -3.25
CA LEU A 246 -9.73 -5.06 -4.20
C LEU A 246 -9.68 -6.53 -3.77
N ARG A 247 -9.53 -6.79 -2.46
CA ARG A 247 -9.55 -8.13 -1.88
C ARG A 247 -10.91 -8.81 -2.02
N ASP A 248 -12.00 -8.05 -1.95
CA ASP A 248 -13.38 -8.54 -2.09
C ASP A 248 -13.81 -8.69 -3.56
N LEU A 249 -13.23 -7.89 -4.46
CA LEU A 249 -13.49 -7.95 -5.90
C LEU A 249 -13.05 -9.28 -6.51
N VAL A 250 -11.84 -9.74 -6.18
CA VAL A 250 -11.27 -10.99 -6.69
C VAL A 250 -12.17 -12.22 -6.44
N PRO A 251 -12.57 -12.55 -5.19
CA PRO A 251 -13.45 -13.70 -4.93
C PRO A 251 -14.86 -13.51 -5.51
N SER A 252 -15.33 -12.27 -5.66
CA SER A 252 -16.63 -12.00 -6.30
C SER A 252 -16.60 -12.36 -7.80
N ILE A 253 -15.49 -12.04 -8.49
CA ILE A 253 -15.30 -12.43 -9.90
C ILE A 253 -14.99 -13.93 -10.01
N ASP A 254 -14.21 -14.51 -9.10
CA ASP A 254 -13.97 -15.96 -9.04
C ASP A 254 -15.31 -16.72 -8.94
N ALA A 255 -16.24 -16.26 -8.10
CA ALA A 255 -17.58 -16.85 -7.97
C ALA A 255 -18.42 -16.69 -9.26
N GLU A 256 -18.32 -15.55 -9.95
CA GLU A 256 -18.98 -15.35 -11.25
C GLU A 256 -18.42 -16.30 -12.32
N ASN A 257 -17.10 -16.51 -12.33
CA ASN A 257 -16.43 -17.43 -13.25
C ASN A 257 -16.80 -18.89 -12.97
N GLU A 258 -16.92 -19.27 -11.70
CA GLU A 258 -17.38 -20.61 -11.30
C GLU A 258 -18.85 -20.82 -11.71
N ALA A 259 -19.72 -19.84 -11.47
CA ALA A 259 -21.11 -19.89 -11.91
C ALA A 259 -21.20 -20.10 -13.43
N LEU A 260 -20.41 -19.33 -14.19
CA LEU A 260 -20.33 -19.45 -15.65
C LEU A 260 -19.85 -20.84 -16.10
N ALA A 261 -18.83 -21.41 -15.45
CA ALA A 261 -18.31 -22.74 -15.76
C ALA A 261 -19.32 -23.86 -15.48
N THR A 262 -20.16 -23.69 -14.47
CA THR A 262 -21.22 -24.64 -14.09
C THR A 262 -22.55 -24.43 -14.81
N GLY A 263 -22.66 -23.41 -15.68
CA GLY A 263 -23.92 -23.05 -16.34
C GLY A 263 -24.98 -22.46 -15.39
N ARG A 264 -24.59 -22.05 -14.18
CA ARG A 264 -25.48 -21.31 -13.26
C ARG A 264 -25.66 -19.87 -13.74
N GLU A 265 -26.73 -19.22 -13.26
CA GLU A 265 -27.07 -17.83 -13.60
C GLU A 265 -26.08 -16.83 -12.98
N TRP A 266 -24.91 -16.71 -13.62
CA TRP A 266 -23.84 -15.78 -13.20
C TRP A 266 -24.30 -14.32 -13.20
N GLN A 267 -25.35 -13.96 -13.96
CA GLN A 267 -25.88 -12.60 -14.03
C GLN A 267 -26.37 -12.11 -12.66
N GLU A 268 -26.83 -13.00 -11.77
CA GLU A 268 -27.26 -12.63 -10.42
C GLU A 268 -26.10 -12.13 -9.54
N LEU A 269 -24.85 -12.52 -9.87
CA LEU A 269 -23.65 -12.10 -9.15
C LEU A 269 -23.09 -10.76 -9.68
N ARG A 270 -23.46 -10.36 -10.91
CA ARG A 270 -22.95 -9.15 -11.56
C ARG A 270 -23.19 -7.86 -10.76
N PRO A 271 -24.38 -7.62 -10.15
CA PRO A 271 -24.61 -6.41 -9.36
C PRO A 271 -23.63 -6.23 -8.21
N ARG A 272 -23.19 -7.34 -7.58
CA ARG A 272 -22.19 -7.29 -6.49
C ARG A 272 -20.83 -6.81 -6.99
N VAL A 273 -20.38 -7.34 -8.13
CA VAL A 273 -19.13 -6.90 -8.77
C VAL A 273 -19.22 -5.42 -9.13
N ASN A 274 -20.31 -4.99 -9.77
CA ASN A 274 -20.53 -3.59 -10.14
C ASN A 274 -20.53 -2.66 -8.92
N ALA A 275 -21.19 -3.03 -7.83
CA ALA A 275 -21.22 -2.23 -6.60
C ALA A 275 -19.82 -2.04 -5.98
N ILE A 276 -18.96 -3.06 -6.05
CA ILE A 276 -17.56 -2.96 -5.60
C ILE A 276 -16.78 -2.02 -6.53
N LEU A 277 -16.97 -2.15 -7.85
CA LEU A 277 -16.31 -1.30 -8.85
C LEU A 277 -16.71 0.17 -8.74
N ASP A 278 -18.00 0.45 -8.54
CA ASP A 278 -18.52 1.81 -8.36
C ASP A 278 -18.00 2.45 -7.06
N ARG A 279 -17.91 1.67 -5.98
CA ARG A 279 -17.33 2.16 -4.72
C ARG A 279 -15.83 2.38 -4.83
N LEU A 280 -15.13 1.51 -5.57
CA LEU A 280 -13.71 1.64 -5.82
C LEU A 280 -13.43 2.88 -6.68
N SER A 281 -14.21 3.12 -7.73
CA SER A 281 -14.06 4.32 -8.58
C SER A 281 -14.31 5.60 -7.78
N ALA A 282 -15.34 5.62 -6.94
CA ALA A 282 -15.65 6.77 -6.08
C ALA A 282 -14.52 7.12 -5.08
N MET A 283 -13.73 6.13 -4.64
CA MET A 283 -12.59 6.38 -3.76
C MET A 283 -11.31 6.77 -4.52
N LEU A 284 -11.12 6.27 -5.73
CA LEU A 284 -9.94 6.57 -6.56
C LEU A 284 -10.00 7.95 -7.22
N ASP A 285 -11.21 8.48 -7.39
CA ASP A 285 -11.49 9.80 -7.95
C ASP A 285 -12.30 10.62 -6.93
N PRO A 286 -11.66 11.14 -5.86
CA PRO A 286 -12.35 11.96 -4.89
C PRO A 286 -12.99 13.16 -5.60
N PRO A 287 -14.25 13.51 -5.25
CA PRO A 287 -14.93 14.63 -5.87
C PRO A 287 -14.06 15.89 -5.73
N PRO A 288 -13.96 16.72 -6.78
CA PRO A 288 -13.18 17.94 -6.70
C PRO A 288 -13.67 18.75 -5.49
N PRO A 289 -12.76 19.40 -4.73
CA PRO A 289 -13.16 20.20 -3.59
C PRO A 289 -14.21 21.20 -4.06
N PRO A 290 -15.29 21.44 -3.28
CA PRO A 290 -16.30 22.41 -3.65
C PRO A 290 -15.62 23.74 -3.96
N PRO A 291 -16.04 24.45 -5.02
CA PRO A 291 -15.43 25.74 -5.34
C PRO A 291 -15.48 26.62 -4.09
N PRO A 292 -14.41 27.40 -3.81
CA PRO A 292 -14.41 28.28 -2.65
C PRO A 292 -15.69 29.14 -2.70
N PRO A 293 -16.37 29.37 -1.56
CA PRO A 293 -17.57 30.18 -1.55
C PRO A 293 -17.23 31.49 -2.25
N ARG A 294 -17.99 31.82 -3.31
CA ARG A 294 -17.82 33.10 -4.00
C ARG A 294 -17.91 34.15 -2.91
N GLN A 295 -16.81 34.84 -2.63
CA GLN A 295 -16.83 35.94 -1.69
C GLN A 295 -17.90 36.88 -2.21
N ALA A 296 -18.96 37.08 -1.42
CA ALA A 296 -19.98 38.05 -1.78
C ALA A 296 -19.24 39.36 -2.04
N PRO A 297 -19.51 40.06 -3.16
CA PRO A 297 -18.90 41.35 -3.40
C PRO A 297 -19.11 42.19 -2.15
N THR A 298 -18.01 42.66 -1.54
CA THR A 298 -18.07 43.58 -0.42
C THR A 298 -18.86 44.79 -0.91
N GLU A 299 -20.12 44.90 -0.49
CA GLU A 299 -20.90 46.09 -0.82
C GLU A 299 -20.12 47.30 -0.31
N PRO A 300 -19.78 48.27 -1.19
CA PRO A 300 -19.11 49.46 -0.74
C PRO A 300 -20.02 50.17 0.25
N TYR A 301 -19.55 50.25 1.49
CA TYR A 301 -20.23 50.96 2.57
C TYR A 301 -20.26 52.46 2.20
N TYR A 302 -21.38 52.93 1.66
CA TYR A 302 -21.61 54.35 1.46
C TYR A 302 -21.91 54.98 2.81
N ALA A 303 -20.95 55.77 3.31
CA ALA A 303 -21.07 56.63 4.47
C ALA A 303 -21.54 58.03 4.07
#